data_AF-A0A9D1YPC7-F1
#
_entry.id   AF-A0A9D1YPC7-F1
#
_cell.length_a   1.000
_cell.length_b   1.000
_cell.length_c   1.000
_cell.angle_alpha   90.00
_cell.angle_beta   90.00
_cell.angle_gamma   90.00
#
_symmetry.space_group_name_H-M   'P 1'
#
loop_
_entity.id
_entity.type
_entity.pdbx_description
1 polymer ?
#
loop_
_entity_poly.entity_id
_entity_poly.type
_entity_poly.pdbx_seq_one_letter_code
_entity_poly.pdbx_strand_id
1 'polypeptide(L)'
;YKISKNDRIGSVPEEEKSYDKLSVILICLNTKRGLGEEGSLHHFLNVLLSPLLKPEEKAEIFFRVYGIRIEKEIRKELEGMCNLGEAIEEEAMKKGRREGRAENLVKSVEAAMKSFHVDLRTACEGIGSSVEEYTQAAALVKD
;
A
#
# COMPACT_ATOMS: atom_id res chain seq x y z
N TYR A 1 2.28 -7.78 -22.66
CA TYR A 1 2.45 -9.24 -22.82
C TYR A 1 1.27 -9.75 -23.63
N LYS A 2 1.45 -10.62 -24.64
CA LYS A 2 0.36 -11.12 -25.50
C LYS A 2 0.45 -12.65 -25.57
N ILE A 3 -0.60 -13.34 -25.14
CA ILE A 3 -0.67 -14.82 -25.05
C ILE A 3 -1.41 -15.32 -26.28
N SER A 4 -0.81 -15.16 -27.45
CA SER A 4 -1.39 -15.63 -28.71
C SER A 4 -0.27 -16.08 -29.62
N LYS A 5 -0.46 -17.21 -30.31
CA LYS A 5 0.51 -17.72 -31.29
C LYS A 5 0.88 -16.61 -32.29
N ASN A 6 2.16 -16.41 -32.49
CA ASN A 6 2.68 -15.38 -33.37
C ASN A 6 3.86 -15.93 -34.18
N ASP A 7 3.53 -16.45 -35.36
CA ASP A 7 4.49 -17.11 -36.24
C ASP A 7 5.41 -16.06 -36.90
N ARG A 8 6.72 -16.12 -36.64
CA ARG A 8 7.70 -15.17 -37.22
C ARG A 8 8.30 -15.66 -38.53
N ILE A 9 8.44 -16.97 -38.72
CA ILE A 9 8.93 -17.62 -39.95
C ILE A 9 8.23 -18.98 -40.08
N GLY A 10 7.61 -19.24 -41.24
CA GLY A 10 6.82 -20.45 -41.48
C GLY A 10 5.48 -20.45 -40.72
N SER A 11 4.63 -21.44 -40.97
CA SER A 11 3.42 -21.66 -40.18
C SER A 11 3.26 -23.14 -39.88
N VAL A 12 3.41 -23.49 -38.60
CA VAL A 12 3.21 -24.84 -38.09
C VAL A 12 1.90 -24.84 -37.29
N PRO A 13 0.88 -25.63 -37.66
CA PRO A 13 -0.33 -25.72 -36.87
C PRO A 13 0.02 -26.31 -35.48
N GLU A 14 -0.29 -25.56 -34.43
CA GLU A 14 -0.03 -25.93 -33.05
C GLU A 14 -1.29 -25.67 -32.22
N GLU A 15 -1.69 -26.65 -31.40
CA GLU A 15 -2.89 -26.54 -30.58
C GLU A 15 -2.72 -25.50 -29.47
N GLU A 16 -3.81 -24.82 -29.10
CA GLU A 16 -3.80 -23.80 -28.03
C GLU A 16 -3.23 -24.31 -26.71
N LYS A 17 -3.54 -25.55 -26.36
CA LYS A 17 -3.02 -26.23 -25.16
C LYS A 17 -1.50 -26.35 -25.12
N SER A 18 -0.83 -26.29 -26.29
CA SER A 18 0.61 -26.38 -26.40
C SER A 18 1.32 -25.05 -26.14
N TYR A 19 0.64 -23.92 -26.35
CA TYR A 19 1.21 -22.57 -26.14
C TYR A 19 0.56 -21.78 -24.99
N ASP A 20 -0.69 -22.06 -24.62
CA ASP A 20 -1.38 -21.46 -23.49
C ASP A 20 -1.07 -22.23 -22.19
N LYS A 21 0.13 -21.98 -21.68
CA LYS A 21 0.66 -22.61 -20.46
C LYS A 21 0.60 -21.68 -19.26
N LEU A 22 -0.15 -20.58 -19.35
CA LEU A 22 -0.16 -19.58 -18.30
C LEU A 22 -0.90 -20.13 -17.07
N SER A 23 -0.16 -20.29 -15.98
CA SER A 23 -0.71 -20.67 -14.68
C SER A 23 -0.59 -19.49 -13.73
N VAL A 24 -1.70 -19.04 -13.16
CA VAL A 24 -1.73 -17.98 -12.15
C VAL A 24 -1.77 -18.63 -10.77
N ILE A 25 -0.74 -18.38 -9.96
CA ILE A 25 -0.70 -18.80 -8.56
C ILE A 25 -0.99 -17.58 -7.70
N LEU A 26 -2.14 -17.57 -7.01
CA LEU A 26 -2.41 -16.59 -5.96
C LEU A 26 -1.85 -17.11 -4.63
N ILE A 27 -0.89 -16.38 -4.07
CA ILE A 27 -0.38 -16.64 -2.72
C ILE A 27 -0.90 -15.53 -1.79
N CYS A 28 -1.79 -15.90 -0.88
CA CYS A 28 -2.36 -14.98 0.11
C CYS A 28 -1.50 -14.96 1.37
N LEU A 29 -0.65 -13.94 1.50
CA LEU A 29 0.16 -13.72 2.70
C LEU A 29 -0.65 -12.99 3.77
N ASN A 30 -0.66 -13.53 5.00
CA ASN A 30 -1.36 -12.91 6.13
C ASN A 30 -0.40 -12.09 6.98
N THR A 31 -0.24 -10.82 6.62
CA THR A 31 0.64 -9.87 7.33
C THR A 31 0.18 -9.55 8.75
N LYS A 32 -1.10 -9.79 9.10
CA LYS A 32 -1.64 -9.52 10.45
C LYS A 32 -1.23 -10.56 11.50
N ARG A 33 -0.72 -11.73 11.09
CA ARG A 33 -0.26 -12.80 12.00
C ARG A 33 1.25 -12.78 12.25
N GLY A 34 1.94 -11.69 11.89
CA GLY A 34 3.40 -11.61 11.93
C GLY A 34 4.05 -12.41 10.79
N LEU A 35 5.35 -12.68 10.91
CA LEU A 35 6.10 -13.38 9.86
C LEU A 35 5.77 -14.89 9.78
N GLY A 36 5.12 -15.45 10.79
CA GLY A 36 4.83 -16.89 10.87
C GLY A 36 6.00 -17.68 11.45
N GLU A 37 5.95 -19.00 11.33
CA GLU A 37 6.97 -19.92 11.85
C GLU A 37 8.24 -19.88 10.99
N GLU A 38 9.39 -19.59 11.61
CA GLU A 38 10.70 -19.57 10.94
C GLU A 38 10.95 -20.91 10.20
N GLY A 39 11.50 -20.83 8.98
CA GLY A 39 11.77 -22.00 8.15
C GLY A 39 10.59 -22.46 7.29
N SER A 40 9.36 -22.00 7.55
CA SER A 40 8.21 -22.28 6.68
C SER A 40 8.26 -21.49 5.36
N LEU A 41 7.56 -21.99 4.33
CA LEU A 41 7.38 -21.27 3.06
C LEU A 41 6.63 -19.94 3.26
N HIS A 42 5.63 -19.92 4.16
CA HIS A 42 4.90 -18.70 4.47
C HIS A 42 5.82 -17.66 5.10
N HIS A 43 6.71 -18.07 6.01
CA HIS A 43 7.70 -17.17 6.57
C HIS A 43 8.68 -16.65 5.51
N PHE A 44 9.14 -17.52 4.61
CA PHE A 44 10.02 -17.12 3.51
C PHE A 44 9.37 -16.01 2.67
N LEU A 45 8.13 -16.23 2.24
CA LEU A 45 7.41 -15.31 1.37
C LEU A 45 6.98 -14.03 2.12
N ASN A 46 6.61 -14.14 3.40
CA ASN A 46 6.37 -12.99 4.26
C ASN A 46 7.62 -12.12 4.38
N VAL A 47 8.81 -12.69 4.59
CA VAL A 47 10.06 -11.94 4.67
C VAL A 47 10.40 -11.33 3.30
N LEU A 48 10.31 -12.12 2.23
CA LEU A 48 10.64 -11.69 0.88
C LEU A 48 9.80 -10.48 0.44
N LEU A 49 8.48 -10.56 0.63
CA LEU A 49 7.51 -9.59 0.15
C LEU A 49 7.10 -8.57 1.22
N SER A 50 7.66 -8.63 2.43
CA SER A 50 7.36 -7.65 3.48
C SER A 50 7.81 -6.26 3.04
N PRO A 51 6.93 -5.26 3.04
CA PRO A 51 7.32 -3.88 2.79
C PRO A 51 7.94 -3.21 4.01
N LEU A 52 7.79 -3.80 5.20
CA LEU A 52 8.27 -3.22 6.47
C LEU A 52 9.74 -3.56 6.74
N LEU A 53 10.24 -4.67 6.18
CA LEU A 53 11.62 -5.10 6.37
C LEU A 53 12.54 -4.43 5.35
N LYS A 54 13.64 -3.86 5.82
CA LYS A 54 14.68 -3.32 4.96
C LYS A 54 15.40 -4.44 4.20
N PRO A 55 16.00 -4.16 3.03
CA PRO A 55 16.78 -5.13 2.28
C PRO A 55 17.86 -5.84 3.11
N GLU A 56 18.50 -5.12 4.04
CA GLU A 56 19.51 -5.66 4.95
C GLU A 56 18.93 -6.68 5.93
N GLU A 57 17.78 -6.37 6.53
CA GLU A 57 17.11 -7.26 7.49
C GLU A 57 16.60 -8.53 6.81
N LYS A 58 16.07 -8.40 5.59
CA LYS A 58 15.69 -9.55 4.77
C LYS A 58 16.89 -10.44 4.49
N ALA A 59 18.01 -9.84 4.05
CA ALA A 59 19.24 -10.57 3.76
C ALA A 59 19.78 -11.32 4.98
N GLU A 60 19.72 -10.70 6.17
CA GLU A 60 20.11 -11.35 7.42
C GLU A 60 19.20 -12.55 7.75
N ILE A 61 17.89 -12.40 7.64
CA ILE A 61 16.93 -13.49 7.89
C ILE A 61 17.12 -14.63 6.88
N PHE A 62 17.29 -14.31 5.59
CA PHE A 62 17.56 -15.32 4.56
C PHE A 62 18.85 -16.09 4.84
N PHE A 63 19.89 -15.40 5.30
CA PHE A 63 21.14 -16.05 5.66
C PHE A 63 20.99 -16.93 6.91
N ARG A 64 20.39 -16.40 7.99
CA ARG A 64 20.27 -17.09 9.28
C ARG A 64 19.32 -18.28 9.23
N VAL A 65 18.13 -18.10 8.64
CA VAL A 65 17.04 -19.08 8.70
C VAL A 65 17.08 -20.06 7.53
N TYR A 66 17.48 -19.58 6.34
CA TYR A 66 17.43 -20.37 5.11
C TYR A 66 18.81 -20.69 4.53
N GLY A 67 19.90 -20.15 5.09
CA GLY A 67 21.25 -20.33 4.56
C GLY A 67 21.48 -19.64 3.20
N ILE A 68 20.58 -18.74 2.79
CA ILE A 68 20.64 -18.06 1.49
C ILE A 68 21.44 -16.77 1.62
N ARG A 69 22.52 -16.67 0.86
CA ARG A 69 23.28 -15.42 0.74
C ARG A 69 22.65 -14.54 -0.33
N ILE A 70 22.12 -13.39 0.09
CA ILE A 70 21.63 -12.38 -0.86
C ILE A 70 22.84 -11.66 -1.49
N GLU A 71 23.05 -11.91 -2.78
CA GLU A 71 24.05 -11.24 -3.60
C GLU A 71 23.56 -9.86 -4.09
N LYS A 72 24.46 -9.08 -4.69
CA LYS A 72 24.23 -7.66 -4.97
C LYS A 72 23.19 -7.45 -6.08
N GLU A 73 23.11 -8.32 -7.08
CA GLU A 73 22.04 -8.29 -8.08
C GLU A 73 20.67 -8.61 -7.47
N ILE A 74 20.58 -9.67 -6.65
CA ILE A 74 19.34 -10.09 -5.99
C ILE A 74 18.83 -9.01 -5.02
N ARG A 75 19.74 -8.28 -4.36
CA ARG A 75 19.38 -7.15 -3.49
C ARG A 75 18.66 -6.04 -4.25
N LYS A 76 19.11 -5.69 -5.46
CA LYS A 76 18.45 -4.67 -6.28
C LYS A 76 17.05 -5.09 -6.71
N GLU A 77 16.87 -6.37 -7.04
CA GLU A 77 15.55 -6.90 -7.37
C GLU A 77 14.62 -6.90 -6.15
N LEU A 78 15.14 -7.26 -4.97
CA LEU A 78 14.44 -7.17 -3.69
C LEU A 78 13.99 -5.75 -3.34
N GLU A 79 14.84 -4.75 -3.59
CA GLU A 79 14.51 -3.33 -3.42
C GLU A 79 13.34 -2.93 -4.33
N GLY A 80 13.35 -3.34 -5.59
CA GLY A 80 12.29 -3.00 -6.55
C GLY A 80 10.94 -3.70 -6.29
N MET A 81 10.93 -4.80 -5.54
CA MET A 81 9.70 -5.56 -5.23
C MET A 81 8.93 -5.02 -4.02
N CYS A 82 9.53 -4.14 -3.19
CA CYS A 82 8.92 -3.62 -1.96
C CYS A 82 7.90 -2.49 -2.14
N ASN A 83 7.71 -1.98 -3.36
CA ASN A 83 6.99 -0.72 -3.61
C ASN A 83 5.49 -0.77 -3.27
N LEU A 84 4.92 -1.97 -3.09
CA LEU A 84 3.49 -2.11 -2.77
C LEU A 84 3.17 -1.58 -1.38
N GLY A 85 4.01 -1.83 -0.37
CA GLY A 85 3.74 -1.30 0.96
C GLY A 85 4.20 0.14 1.15
N GLU A 86 5.17 0.61 0.37
CA GLU A 86 5.46 2.05 0.28
C GLU A 86 4.24 2.82 -0.24
N ALA A 87 3.57 2.30 -1.27
CA ALA A 87 2.32 2.88 -1.76
C ALA A 87 1.20 2.87 -0.69
N ILE A 88 1.06 1.77 0.07
CA ILE A 88 0.07 1.68 1.17
C ILE A 88 0.41 2.66 2.30
N GLU A 89 1.67 2.77 2.69
CA GLU A 89 2.11 3.71 3.74
C GLU A 89 1.92 5.16 3.28
N GLU A 90 2.24 5.47 2.02
CA GLU A 90 2.05 6.80 1.45
C GLU A 90 0.55 7.16 1.40
N GLU A 91 -0.32 6.23 1.01
CA GLU A 91 -1.77 6.40 1.05
C GLU A 91 -2.29 6.58 2.48
N ALA A 92 -1.81 5.78 3.43
CA ALA A 92 -2.18 5.90 4.84
C ALA A 92 -1.76 7.27 5.42
N MET A 93 -0.55 7.73 5.10
CA MET A 93 -0.06 9.06 5.47
C MET A 93 -0.85 10.20 4.81
N LYS A 94 -1.24 10.05 3.53
CA LYS A 94 -2.13 11.01 2.85
C LYS A 94 -3.50 11.05 3.52
N LYS A 95 -4.08 9.89 3.83
CA LYS A 95 -5.35 9.76 4.54
C LYS A 95 -5.30 10.40 5.92
N GLY A 96 -4.31 10.07 6.74
CA GLY A 96 -4.14 10.63 8.08
C GLY A 96 -3.91 12.15 8.08
N ARG A 97 -3.13 12.69 7.12
CA ARG A 97 -2.99 14.15 6.99
C ARG A 97 -4.31 14.84 6.61
N ARG A 98 -5.10 14.21 5.75
CA ARG A 98 -6.41 14.73 5.33
C ARG A 98 -7.40 14.72 6.49
N GLU A 99 -7.45 13.64 7.26
CA GLU A 99 -8.29 13.51 8.46
C GLU A 99 -7.87 14.50 9.55
N GLY A 100 -6.57 14.62 9.82
CA GLY A 100 -6.07 15.59 10.81
C GLY A 100 -6.37 17.05 10.43
N ARG A 101 -6.34 17.39 9.13
CA ARG A 101 -6.77 18.72 8.66
C ARG A 101 -8.28 18.93 8.83
N ALA A 102 -9.07 17.92 8.48
CA ALA A 102 -10.53 17.97 8.64
C ALA A 102 -10.93 18.13 10.12
N GLU A 103 -10.34 17.34 11.02
CA GLU A 103 -10.58 17.46 12.47
C GLU A 103 -10.22 18.85 13.00
N ASN A 104 -9.06 19.38 12.61
CA ASN A 104 -8.63 20.71 13.04
C ASN A 104 -9.61 21.78 12.56
N LEU A 105 -10.05 21.72 11.31
CA LEU A 105 -11.03 22.67 10.77
C LEU A 105 -12.34 22.61 11.55
N VAL A 106 -12.89 21.41 11.79
CA VAL A 106 -14.15 21.23 12.54
C VAL A 106 -13.99 21.78 13.96
N LYS A 107 -12.92 21.41 14.67
CA LYS A 107 -12.64 21.89 16.04
C LYS A 107 -12.51 23.41 16.09
N SER A 108 -11.81 24.01 15.13
CA SER A 108 -11.64 25.47 15.06
C SER A 108 -12.96 26.19 14.82
N VAL A 109 -13.78 25.71 13.88
CA VAL A 109 -15.10 26.31 13.57
C VAL A 109 -16.05 26.18 14.76
N GLU A 110 -16.14 25.00 15.37
CA GLU A 110 -16.98 24.78 16.54
C GLU A 110 -16.53 25.62 17.74
N ALA A 111 -15.22 25.76 17.95
CA ALA A 111 -14.67 26.61 18.99
C ALA A 111 -15.03 28.09 18.76
N ALA A 112 -14.96 28.58 17.52
CA ALA A 112 -15.35 29.96 17.19
C ALA A 112 -16.86 30.20 17.38
N MET A 113 -17.70 29.27 16.92
CA MET A 113 -19.15 29.34 17.16
C MET A 113 -19.45 29.41 18.66
N LYS A 114 -18.79 28.57 19.46
CA LYS A 114 -19.00 28.51 20.91
C LYS A 114 -18.47 29.73 21.66
N SER A 115 -17.31 30.24 21.27
CA SER A 115 -16.62 31.33 21.98
C SER A 115 -17.18 32.70 21.64
N PHE A 116 -17.58 32.91 20.38
CA PHE A 116 -18.10 34.19 19.88
C PHE A 116 -19.63 34.20 19.74
N HIS A 117 -20.30 33.07 20.02
CA HIS A 117 -21.75 32.91 19.88
C HIS A 117 -22.26 33.32 18.49
N VAL A 118 -21.50 32.98 17.46
CA VAL A 118 -21.82 33.27 16.05
C VAL A 118 -22.37 32.04 15.35
N ASP A 119 -23.11 32.26 14.26
CA ASP A 119 -23.57 31.18 13.40
C ASP A 119 -22.42 30.51 12.61
N LEU A 120 -22.70 29.34 12.05
CA LEU A 120 -21.72 28.54 11.30
C LEU A 120 -21.10 29.31 10.14
N ARG A 121 -21.90 30.10 9.41
CA ARG A 121 -21.43 30.87 8.26
C ARG A 121 -20.39 31.90 8.69
N THR A 122 -20.72 32.66 9.73
CA THR A 122 -19.86 33.71 10.29
C THR A 122 -18.59 33.11 10.90
N ALA A 123 -18.68 31.95 11.55
CA ALA A 123 -17.52 31.24 12.08
C ALA A 123 -16.58 30.73 10.97
N CYS A 124 -17.13 30.13 9.90
CA CYS A 124 -16.37 29.71 8.73
C CYS A 124 -15.66 30.89 8.07
N GLU A 125 -16.38 31.98 7.81
CA GLU A 125 -15.82 33.22 7.23
C GLU A 125 -14.70 33.80 8.11
N GLY A 126 -14.89 33.82 9.43
CA GLY A 126 -13.89 34.34 10.38
C GLY A 126 -12.59 33.52 10.47
N ILE A 127 -12.64 32.24 10.10
CA ILE A 127 -11.47 31.33 10.06
C ILE A 127 -10.90 31.22 8.64
N GLY A 128 -11.53 31.87 7.65
CA GLY A 128 -11.09 31.86 6.25
C GLY A 128 -11.42 30.55 5.53
N SER A 129 -12.51 29.89 5.92
CA SER A 129 -13.01 28.66 5.28
C SER A 129 -14.47 28.83 4.84
N SER A 130 -14.94 27.96 3.96
CA SER A 130 -16.35 27.94 3.53
C SER A 130 -17.19 26.96 4.35
N VAL A 131 -18.51 27.15 4.32
CA VAL A 131 -19.46 26.19 4.91
C VAL A 131 -19.36 24.83 4.18
N GLU A 132 -19.11 24.84 2.88
CA GLU A 132 -18.92 23.61 2.09
C GLU A 132 -17.69 22.83 2.57
N GLU A 133 -16.54 23.48 2.77
CA GLU A 133 -15.33 22.87 3.33
C GLU A 133 -15.56 22.30 4.73
N TYR A 134 -16.28 23.02 5.60
CA TYR A 134 -16.66 22.51 6.91
C TYR A 134 -17.55 21.27 6.81
N THR A 135 -18.57 21.27 5.95
CA THR A 135 -19.46 20.11 5.80
C THR A 135 -18.74 18.88 5.28
N GLN A 136 -17.80 19.05 4.34
CA GLN A 136 -16.96 17.97 3.84
C GLN A 136 -16.01 17.46 4.94
N ALA A 137 -15.37 18.36 5.68
CA ALA A 137 -14.52 17.98 6.81
C ALA A 137 -15.31 17.24 7.91
N ALA A 138 -16.51 17.72 8.25
CA ALA A 138 -17.39 17.10 9.24
C ALA A 138 -17.91 15.72 8.82
N ALA A 139 -18.07 15.47 7.52
CA ALA A 139 -18.39 14.13 7.01
C ALA A 139 -17.21 13.16 7.21
N LEU A 140 -15.97 13.63 7.02
CA LEU A 140 -14.76 12.82 7.15
C LEU A 140 -14.37 12.47 8.58
N VAL A 141 -14.85 13.23 9.57
CA VAL A 141 -14.59 13.00 11.00
C VAL A 141 -15.61 12.03 11.63
N LYS A 142 -16.72 11.73 10.92
CA LYS A 142 -17.81 10.87 11.40
C LYS A 142 -17.68 9.40 10.98
N ASP A 143 -16.70 9.07 10.15
CA ASP A 143 -16.34 7.69 9.73
C ASP A 143 -15.38 7.03 10.73
#